data_AF-A0A812IFD4-F1
#
_entry.id   AF-A0A812IFD4-F1
#
_cell.length_a   1.000
_cell.length_b   1.000
_cell.length_c   1.000
_cell.angle_alpha   90.00
_cell.angle_beta   90.00
_cell.angle_gamma   90.00
#
_symmetry.space_group_name_H-M   'P 1'
#
loop_
_entity.id
_entity.type
_entity.pdbx_description
1 polymer ?
#
loop_
_entity_poly.entity_id
_entity_poly.type
_entity_poly.pdbx_seq_one_letter_code
_entity_poly.pdbx_strand_id
1 'polypeptide(L)'
;MLSRKPGDREIKLASLSTDCLLRWFHLIETSPKRFVSQEQGQLIANTGYSFQRLARALAQFAVTASVMRWKLLPKFHVYTHLLEESLYRGENPRGYHCFEDEDNIGRWKKLCNGTQGSLMEFRLLSRYLLRLGAAPKR
;
A
#
# COMPACT_ATOMS: atom_id res chain seq x y z
N MET A 1 -27.54 14.68 12.15
CA MET A 1 -26.30 15.47 12.35
C MET A 1 -26.16 16.45 11.20
N LEU A 2 -26.40 17.75 11.43
CA LEU A 2 -26.30 18.77 10.39
C LEU A 2 -24.83 18.93 9.97
N SER A 3 -24.53 18.66 8.70
CA SER A 3 -23.17 18.69 8.14
C SER A 3 -22.61 20.13 8.17
N ARG A 4 -21.70 20.40 9.11
CA ARG A 4 -20.90 21.64 9.14
C ARG A 4 -20.26 21.85 7.77
N LYS A 5 -20.39 23.05 7.18
CA LYS A 5 -19.67 23.40 5.95
C LYS A 5 -18.15 23.33 6.18
N PRO A 6 -17.39 22.73 5.25
CA PRO A 6 -15.93 22.68 5.38
C PRO A 6 -15.36 24.10 5.33
N GLY A 7 -14.37 24.38 6.18
CA GLY A 7 -13.68 25.67 6.16
C GLY A 7 -12.60 25.72 5.07
N ASP A 8 -12.13 26.91 4.72
CA ASP A 8 -11.15 27.12 3.64
C ASP A 8 -9.87 26.29 3.81
N ARG A 9 -9.40 26.14 5.05
CA ARG A 9 -8.23 25.31 5.37
C ARG A 9 -8.46 23.83 5.08
N GLU A 10 -9.66 23.32 5.38
CA GLU A 10 -10.05 21.93 5.10
C GLU A 10 -10.14 21.70 3.59
N ILE A 11 -10.74 22.64 2.86
CA ILE A 11 -10.83 22.60 1.39
C ILE A 11 -9.44 22.62 0.76
N LYS A 12 -8.54 23.49 1.25
CA LYS A 12 -7.16 23.58 0.75
C LYS A 12 -6.39 22.29 0.99
N LEU A 13 -6.51 21.69 2.18
CA LEU A 13 -5.88 20.40 2.48
C LEU A 13 -6.45 19.28 1.60
N ALA A 14 -7.76 19.26 1.36
CA ALA A 14 -8.40 18.28 0.49
C ALA A 14 -7.91 18.40 -0.96
N SER A 15 -7.81 19.63 -1.47
CA SER A 15 -7.28 19.91 -2.80
C SER A 15 -5.83 19.44 -2.94
N LEU A 16 -4.96 19.84 -2.01
CA LEU A 16 -3.54 19.43 -2.01
C LEU A 16 -3.38 17.91 -1.87
N SER A 17 -4.19 17.27 -1.02
CA SER A 17 -4.17 15.81 -0.85
C SER A 17 -4.53 15.11 -2.14
N THR A 18 -5.55 15.61 -2.85
CA THR A 18 -6.00 15.06 -4.13
C THR A 18 -4.93 15.25 -5.20
N ASP A 19 -4.33 16.43 -5.28
CA ASP A 19 -3.25 16.74 -6.22
C ASP A 19 -2.04 15.81 -6.02
N CYS A 20 -1.61 15.60 -4.76
CA CYS A 20 -0.52 14.68 -4.45
C CYS A 20 -0.84 13.25 -4.92
N LEU A 21 -2.08 12.78 -4.72
CA LEU A 21 -2.49 11.44 -5.12
C LEU A 21 -2.51 11.31 -6.66
N LEU A 22 -3.09 12.29 -7.36
CA LEU A 22 -3.12 12.32 -8.82
C LEU A 22 -1.71 12.36 -9.41
N ARG A 23 -0.83 13.17 -8.84
CA ARG A 23 0.57 13.25 -9.24
C ARG A 23 1.30 11.93 -8.99
N TRP A 24 1.03 11.27 -7.87
CA TRP A 24 1.60 9.95 -7.60
C TRP A 24 1.18 8.93 -8.66
N PHE A 25 -0.12 8.85 -9.01
CA PHE A 25 -0.60 7.99 -10.09
C PHE A 25 0.04 8.34 -11.44
N HIS A 26 0.16 9.63 -11.76
CA HIS A 26 0.81 10.08 -12.98
C HIS A 26 2.27 9.62 -13.06
N LEU A 27 3.04 9.75 -11.97
CA LEU A 27 4.44 9.35 -11.93
C LEU A 27 4.63 7.84 -12.16
N ILE A 28 3.79 7.01 -11.56
CA ILE A 28 3.90 5.55 -11.73
C ILE A 28 3.46 5.08 -13.13
N GLU A 29 2.45 5.73 -13.72
CA GLU A 29 1.96 5.40 -15.07
C GLU A 29 2.90 5.88 -16.19
N THR A 30 3.50 7.06 -16.02
CA THR A 30 4.47 7.62 -16.99
C THR A 30 5.85 6.96 -16.90
N SER A 31 6.06 6.09 -15.91
CA SER A 31 7.28 5.30 -15.75
C SER A 31 7.03 3.86 -16.26
N PRO A 32 7.13 3.55 -17.56
CA PRO A 32 6.72 2.24 -18.09
C PRO A 32 7.58 1.06 -17.62
N LYS A 33 8.76 1.35 -17.06
CA LYS A 33 9.71 0.33 -16.61
C LYS A 33 9.31 -0.20 -15.23
N ARG A 34 9.60 -1.49 -15.00
CA ARG A 34 9.44 -2.16 -13.70
C ARG A 34 10.34 -1.53 -12.63
N PHE A 35 11.52 -1.07 -13.02
CA PHE A 35 12.46 -0.39 -12.14
C PHE A 35 12.65 1.05 -12.61
N VAL A 36 12.62 1.98 -11.66
CA VAL A 36 12.82 3.41 -11.84
C VAL A 36 14.21 3.81 -11.33
N SER A 37 14.70 4.98 -11.74
CA SER A 37 15.94 5.51 -11.16
C SER A 37 15.74 5.85 -9.67
N GLN A 38 16.83 5.93 -8.90
CA GLN A 38 16.77 6.31 -7.49
C GLN A 38 16.07 7.67 -7.29
N GLU A 39 16.32 8.63 -8.19
CA GLU A 39 15.69 9.94 -8.17
C GLU A 39 14.18 9.86 -8.40
N GLN A 40 13.75 9.05 -9.37
CA GLN A 40 12.33 8.81 -9.64
C GLN A 40 11.66 8.08 -8.49
N GLY A 41 12.31 7.07 -7.92
CA GLY A 41 11.83 6.33 -6.75
C GLY A 41 11.62 7.26 -5.55
N GLN A 42 12.59 8.13 -5.27
CA GLN A 42 12.47 9.15 -4.24
C GLN A 42 11.32 10.13 -4.51
N LEU A 43 11.13 10.57 -5.76
CA LEU A 43 10.05 11.48 -6.14
C LEU A 43 8.67 10.83 -5.97
N ILE A 44 8.51 9.57 -6.39
CA ILE A 44 7.29 8.77 -6.20
C ILE A 44 7.00 8.64 -4.70
N ALA A 45 7.98 8.18 -3.92
CA ALA A 45 7.82 7.97 -2.49
C ALA A 45 7.45 9.28 -1.76
N ASN A 46 8.18 10.36 -1.98
CA ASN A 46 7.94 11.66 -1.34
C ASN A 46 6.57 12.25 -1.68
N THR A 47 6.12 12.07 -2.92
CA THR A 47 4.79 12.49 -3.37
C THR A 47 3.70 11.70 -2.63
N GLY A 48 3.87 10.38 -2.50
CA GLY A 48 2.94 9.51 -1.76
C GLY A 48 2.93 9.79 -0.25
N TYR A 49 4.09 10.04 0.36
CA TYR A 49 4.17 10.43 1.78
C TYR A 49 3.49 11.77 2.04
N SER A 50 3.58 12.71 1.09
CA SER A 50 2.88 13.99 1.17
C SER A 50 1.36 13.79 1.15
N PHE A 51 0.84 12.93 0.27
CA PHE A 51 -0.56 12.52 0.29
C PHE A 51 -0.97 11.92 1.64
N GLN A 52 -0.22 10.96 2.18
CA GLN A 52 -0.53 10.33 3.47
C GLN A 52 -0.59 11.35 4.61
N ARG A 53 0.38 12.27 4.67
CA ARG A 53 0.40 13.33 5.70
C ARG A 53 -0.82 14.23 5.61
N LEU A 54 -1.21 14.63 4.41
CA LEU A 54 -2.37 15.50 4.18
C LEU A 54 -3.69 14.76 4.49
N ALA A 55 -3.82 13.50 4.09
CA ALA A 55 -4.98 12.67 4.41
C ALA A 55 -5.14 12.46 5.92
N ARG A 56 -4.04 12.24 6.66
CA ARG A 56 -4.05 12.17 8.13
C ARG A 56 -4.48 13.49 8.76
N ALA A 57 -4.00 14.62 8.23
CA ALA A 57 -4.42 15.94 8.72
C ALA A 57 -5.92 16.16 8.51
N LEU A 58 -6.48 15.79 7.35
CA LEU A 58 -7.93 15.87 7.08
C LEU A 58 -8.74 15.01 8.06
N ALA A 59 -8.26 13.81 8.37
CA ALA A 59 -8.90 12.96 9.36
C ALA A 59 -8.90 13.58 10.77
N GLN A 60 -7.78 14.19 11.17
CA GLN A 60 -7.71 14.94 12.43
C GLN A 60 -8.70 16.11 12.44
N PHE A 61 -8.83 16.85 11.35
CA PHE A 61 -9.85 17.91 11.21
C PHE A 61 -11.27 17.37 11.40
N ALA A 62 -11.58 16.23 10.76
CA ALA A 62 -12.87 15.56 10.90
C ALA A 62 -13.17 15.16 12.35
N VAL A 63 -12.20 14.54 13.04
CA VAL A 63 -12.32 14.14 14.45
C VAL A 63 -12.55 15.35 15.35
N THR A 64 -11.72 16.39 15.25
CA THR A 64 -11.85 17.60 16.07
C THR A 64 -13.17 18.33 15.82
N ALA A 65 -13.65 18.32 14.58
CA ALA A 65 -14.94 18.92 14.23
C ALA A 65 -16.15 18.01 14.52
N SER A 66 -15.94 16.80 15.05
CA SER A 66 -16.98 15.78 15.27
C SER A 66 -17.82 15.49 14.01
N VAL A 67 -17.16 15.45 12.85
CA VAL A 67 -17.79 15.12 11.56
C VAL A 67 -17.10 13.91 10.92
N MET A 68 -17.87 13.04 10.28
CA MET A 68 -17.34 11.86 9.57
C MET A 68 -17.21 12.12 8.07
N ARG A 69 -16.44 13.15 7.69
CA ARG A 69 -16.31 13.55 6.27
C ARG A 69 -15.22 12.76 5.53
N TRP A 70 -14.06 12.59 6.16
CA TRP A 70 -12.88 12.03 5.52
C TRP A 70 -12.67 10.59 5.97
N LYS A 71 -12.80 9.64 5.04
CA LYS A 71 -12.53 8.22 5.33
C LYS A 71 -11.03 7.97 5.32
N LEU A 72 -10.48 7.56 6.45
CA LEU A 72 -9.19 6.88 6.47
C LEU A 72 -9.43 5.41 6.16
N LEU A 73 -9.06 4.97 4.96
CA LEU A 73 -9.13 3.55 4.64
C LEU A 73 -7.96 2.82 5.31
N PRO A 74 -8.19 1.65 5.93
CA PRO A 74 -7.16 0.90 6.66
C PRO A 74 -5.99 0.39 5.79
N LYS A 75 -6.07 0.57 4.46
CA LYS A 75 -5.02 0.16 3.51
C LYS A 75 -3.91 1.20 3.33
N PHE A 76 -3.81 2.23 4.18
CA PHE A 76 -2.68 3.16 4.13
C PHE A 76 -1.33 2.49 4.42
N HIS A 77 -1.29 1.45 5.26
CA HIS A 77 -0.09 0.66 5.50
C HIS A 77 0.43 0.00 4.22
N VAL A 78 -0.48 -0.61 3.46
CA VAL A 78 -0.20 -1.22 2.15
C VAL A 78 0.32 -0.18 1.17
N TYR A 79 -0.28 1.02 1.17
CA TYR A 79 0.23 2.14 0.38
C TYR A 79 1.63 2.56 0.83
N THR A 80 1.95 2.60 2.14
CA THR A 80 3.30 2.89 2.64
C THR A 80 4.33 1.91 2.08
N HIS A 81 4.03 0.61 2.10
CA HIS A 81 4.92 -0.40 1.54
C HIS A 81 5.23 -0.14 0.07
N LEU A 82 4.25 0.25 -0.75
CA LEU A 82 4.50 0.62 -2.15
C LEU A 82 5.49 1.78 -2.28
N LEU A 83 5.43 2.76 -1.37
CA LEU A 83 6.36 3.91 -1.37
C LEU A 83 7.76 3.47 -0.96
N GLU A 84 7.88 2.60 0.03
CA GLU A 84 9.15 2.06 0.52
C GLU A 84 9.83 1.21 -0.56
N GLU A 85 9.09 0.38 -1.30
CA GLU A 85 9.66 -0.41 -2.40
C GLU A 85 10.18 0.49 -3.53
N SER A 86 9.47 1.56 -3.88
CA SER A 86 9.98 2.57 -4.81
C SER A 86 11.23 3.29 -4.30
N LEU A 87 11.31 3.55 -3.00
CA LEU A 87 12.40 4.28 -2.37
C LEU A 87 13.68 3.44 -2.24
N TYR A 88 13.54 2.21 -1.76
CA TYR A 88 14.68 1.37 -1.38
C TYR A 88 15.08 0.38 -2.47
N ARG A 89 14.12 -0.13 -3.25
CA ARG A 89 14.39 -1.10 -4.33
C ARG A 89 14.30 -0.49 -5.73
N GLY A 90 13.86 0.76 -5.83
CA GLY A 90 13.64 1.42 -7.11
C GLY A 90 12.53 0.75 -7.91
N GLU A 91 11.59 0.08 -7.26
CA GLU A 91 10.55 -0.65 -7.97
C GLU A 91 9.31 0.21 -8.22
N ASN A 92 8.77 0.11 -9.43
CA ASN A 92 7.56 0.81 -9.79
C ASN A 92 6.34 0.06 -9.21
N PRO A 93 5.49 0.72 -8.39
CA PRO A 93 4.26 0.16 -7.85
C PRO A 93 3.29 -0.35 -8.92
N ARG A 94 3.35 0.18 -10.14
CA ARG A 94 2.56 -0.29 -11.31
C ARG A 94 2.85 -1.75 -11.67
N GLY A 95 4.07 -2.22 -11.44
CA GLY A 95 4.49 -3.58 -11.74
C GLY A 95 4.15 -4.60 -10.65
N TYR A 96 3.51 -4.15 -9.55
CA TYR A 96 3.20 -4.96 -8.39
C TYR A 96 1.72 -5.38 -8.35
N HIS A 97 1.47 -6.66 -8.10
CA HIS A 97 0.13 -7.22 -7.93
C HIS A 97 -0.07 -7.95 -6.59
N CYS A 98 1.02 -8.22 -5.85
CA CYS A 98 1.04 -8.76 -4.47
C CYS A 98 2.32 -8.31 -3.77
N PHE A 99 2.23 -7.95 -2.49
CA PHE A 99 3.38 -7.57 -1.66
C PHE A 99 4.16 -8.81 -1.20
N GLU A 100 5.47 -8.69 -0.92
CA GLU A 100 6.30 -9.81 -0.44
C GLU A 100 5.83 -10.38 0.92
N ASP A 101 5.25 -9.54 1.77
CA ASP A 101 4.66 -9.92 3.06
C ASP A 101 3.28 -10.57 2.90
N GLU A 102 2.55 -10.24 1.83
CA GLU A 102 1.32 -10.89 1.38
C GLU A 102 1.57 -12.08 0.43
N ASP A 103 2.83 -12.36 0.06
CA ASP A 103 3.24 -13.38 -0.93
C ASP A 103 3.19 -14.81 -0.37
N ASN A 104 2.11 -15.14 0.33
CA ASN A 104 1.80 -16.53 0.63
C ASN A 104 1.73 -17.34 -0.66
N ILE A 105 1.15 -16.79 -1.71
CA ILE A 105 1.00 -17.46 -3.01
C ILE A 105 2.35 -17.72 -3.68
N GLY A 106 3.30 -16.79 -3.68
CA GLY A 106 4.63 -17.01 -4.26
C GLY A 106 5.48 -17.96 -3.42
N ARG A 107 5.31 -17.99 -2.09
CA ARG A 107 5.87 -19.07 -1.24
C ARG A 107 5.28 -20.44 -1.62
N TRP A 108 3.97 -20.53 -1.81
CA TRP A 108 3.33 -21.76 -2.29
C TRP A 108 3.83 -22.17 -3.67
N LYS A 109 3.95 -21.22 -4.60
CA LYS A 109 4.45 -21.44 -5.96
C LYS A 109 5.88 -21.98 -5.96
N LYS A 110 6.79 -21.39 -5.15
CA LYS A 110 8.16 -21.91 -4.99
C LYS A 110 8.16 -23.35 -4.47
N LEU A 111 7.27 -23.66 -3.51
CA LEU A 111 7.14 -25.00 -2.97
C LEU A 111 6.60 -26.00 -4.01
N CYS A 112 5.58 -25.61 -4.79
CA CYS A 112 5.07 -26.41 -5.90
C CYS A 112 6.18 -26.74 -6.90
N ASN A 113 6.94 -25.73 -7.32
CA ASN A 113 8.02 -25.89 -8.29
C ASN A 113 9.16 -26.79 -7.79
N GLY A 114 9.39 -26.83 -6.47
CA GLY A 114 10.41 -27.68 -5.85
C GLY A 114 9.93 -29.08 -5.47
N THR A 115 8.68 -29.44 -5.76
CA THR A 115 8.09 -30.72 -5.35
C THR A 115 7.74 -31.58 -6.56
N GLN A 116 7.98 -32.88 -6.46
CA GLN A 116 7.57 -33.85 -7.47
C GLN A 116 6.03 -33.89 -7.55
N GLY A 117 5.46 -33.86 -8.77
CA GLY A 117 4.03 -33.60 -8.99
C GLY A 117 3.06 -34.47 -8.19
N SER A 118 3.36 -35.76 -8.03
CA SER A 118 2.53 -36.71 -7.25
C SER A 118 2.47 -36.45 -5.75
N LEU A 119 3.42 -35.68 -5.21
CA LEU A 119 3.51 -35.33 -3.77
C LEU A 119 3.20 -33.86 -3.51
N MET A 120 2.92 -33.08 -4.54
CA MET A 120 2.73 -31.63 -4.45
C MET A 120 1.63 -31.28 -3.44
N GLU A 121 0.43 -31.85 -3.60
CA GLU A 121 -0.72 -31.55 -2.74
C GLU A 121 -0.44 -31.88 -1.26
N PHE A 122 0.13 -33.07 -1.01
CA PHE A 122 0.49 -33.51 0.34
C PHE A 122 1.54 -32.61 0.99
N ARG A 123 2.57 -32.18 0.22
CA ARG A 123 3.65 -31.31 0.70
C ARG A 123 3.18 -29.89 0.97
N LEU A 124 2.29 -29.36 0.13
CA LEU A 124 1.66 -28.05 0.38
C LEU A 124 0.80 -28.09 1.64
N LEU A 125 -0.09 -29.09 1.77
CA LEU A 125 -0.94 -29.26 2.94
C LEU A 125 -0.11 -29.38 4.22
N SER A 126 0.94 -30.20 4.21
CA SER A 126 1.84 -30.39 5.34
C SER A 126 2.51 -29.08 5.78
N ARG A 127 3.01 -28.29 4.82
CA ARG A 127 3.62 -26.98 5.11
C ARG A 127 2.60 -25.96 5.61
N TYR A 128 1.36 -26.04 5.15
CA TYR A 128 0.28 -25.17 5.63
C TYR A 128 -0.07 -25.48 7.08
N LEU A 129 -0.23 -26.76 7.42
CA LEU A 129 -0.50 -27.22 8.78
C LEU A 129 0.62 -26.86 9.77
N LEU A 130 1.89 -26.99 9.37
CA LEU A 130 3.03 -26.54 10.19
C LEU A 130 2.96 -25.04 10.49
N ARG A 131 2.52 -24.24 9.53
CA ARG A 131 2.42 -22.79 9.68
C ARG A 131 1.25 -22.38 10.56
N LEU A 132 0.13 -23.11 10.50
CA LEU A 132 -1.00 -22.94 11.43
C LEU A 132 -0.59 -23.29 12.87
N GLY A 133 0.18 -24.38 13.05
CA GLY A 133 0.68 -24.80 14.37
C GLY A 133 1.76 -23.88 14.94
N ALA A 134 2.53 -23.21 14.10
CA ALA A 134 3.58 -22.26 14.49
C ALA A 134 3.06 -20.83 14.72
N ALA A 135 1.81 -20.54 14.39
CA ALA A 135 1.21 -19.23 14.68
C ALA A 135 1.10 -19.05 16.22
N PRO A 136 1.58 -17.93 16.79
CA PRO A 136 1.43 -17.69 18.22
C PRO A 136 -0.05 -17.76 18.59
N LYS A 137 -0.38 -18.57 19.61
CA LYS A 137 -1.71 -18.56 20.21
C LYS A 137 -1.98 -17.13 20.68
N ARG A 138 -3.01 -16.51 20.10
CA ARG A 138 -3.53 -15.22 20.56
C ARG A 138 -4.12 -15.36 21.95
#